data_AF-A0A6J0VBE1-F1
#
_entry.id   AF-A0A6J0VBE1-F1
#
_cell.length_a   1.000
_cell.length_b   1.000
_cell.length_c   1.000
_cell.angle_alpha   90.00
_cell.angle_beta   90.00
_cell.angle_gamma   90.00
#
_symmetry.space_group_name_H-M   'P 1'
#
loop_
_entity.id
_entity.type
_entity.pdbx_description
1 polymer ?
#
loop_
_entity_poly.entity_id
_entity_poly.type
_entity_poly.pdbx_seq_one_letter_code
_entity_poly.pdbx_strand_id
1 'polypeptide(L)'
;MNGAGGELERAVACYRELARDEGKSSACQGLLLALGKLEAFASVSAKRWKDKNLEEAFQLLAGVSGRLADLGCDDALRPLVRCVLAFQLETTDSSGSFSRLEKIIVKLSERNESLVSGEVERILGSLAKDDTPMSRGTLQTVSMFVEESTLGRCYWKNNLMTLLGCTAATFDFLLQGRGAKDEAWCYVTVKVCLQLFKWMPKEIFPLIWGGTDHNKILQKILESLVQIIMEKTACKDTRLLAATALSMMVNTAPDSQQGGQAAWGLCHWLSLGGGPVRWKEDGRVSTEKEEFRFGMLQLVPSVWSPDGWEQLALTRSLLASCKKEILSCRLDGTPHQVGL
;
A
#
# COMPACT_ATOMS: atom_id res chain seq x y z
N MET A 1 12.00 -0.32 -17.98
CA MET A 1 13.04 0.56 -17.42
C MET A 1 14.36 -0.17 -17.48
N ASN A 2 15.46 0.55 -17.70
CA ASN A 2 16.79 -0.02 -17.50
C ASN A 2 17.02 -0.16 -15.99
N GLY A 3 17.79 -1.16 -15.56
CA GLY A 3 18.14 -1.34 -14.14
C GLY A 3 18.94 -0.15 -13.58
N ALA A 4 19.07 -0.06 -12.26
CA ALA A 4 19.70 1.07 -11.59
C ALA A 4 21.14 1.32 -12.06
N GLY A 5 21.89 0.26 -12.36
CA GLY A 5 23.23 0.37 -12.96
C GLY A 5 23.23 1.11 -14.30
N GLY A 6 22.26 0.82 -15.18
CA GLY A 6 22.15 1.51 -16.47
C GLY A 6 21.69 2.96 -16.36
N GLU A 7 20.84 3.30 -15.39
CA GLU A 7 20.51 4.71 -15.10
C GLU A 7 21.69 5.45 -14.45
N LEU A 8 22.47 4.78 -13.59
CA LEU A 8 23.68 5.33 -12.99
C LEU A 8 24.72 5.67 -14.05
N GLU A 9 25.02 4.76 -14.97
CA GLU A 9 25.98 5.00 -16.07
C GLU A 9 25.57 6.21 -16.92
N ARG A 10 24.28 6.35 -17.24
CA ARG A 10 23.75 7.51 -17.96
C ARG A 10 23.90 8.80 -17.18
N ALA A 11 23.56 8.79 -15.89
CA ALA A 11 23.70 9.97 -15.03
C ALA A 11 25.17 10.39 -14.91
N VAL A 12 26.08 9.43 -14.70
CA VAL A 12 27.53 9.68 -14.63
C VAL A 12 28.06 10.25 -15.95
N ALA A 13 27.68 9.68 -17.10
CA ALA A 13 28.08 10.19 -18.40
C ALA A 13 27.60 11.63 -18.62
N CYS A 14 26.35 11.93 -18.29
CA CYS A 14 25.77 13.26 -18.41
C CYS A 14 26.56 14.31 -17.59
N TYR A 15 26.84 14.04 -16.32
CA TYR A 15 27.54 15.01 -15.47
C TYR A 15 29.03 15.14 -15.78
N ARG A 16 29.67 14.11 -16.35
CA ARG A 16 31.05 14.23 -16.85
C ARG A 16 31.13 15.16 -18.05
N GLU A 17 30.17 15.12 -18.95
CA GLU A 17 30.11 16.04 -20.10
C GLU A 17 29.80 17.47 -19.65
N LEU A 18 28.82 17.64 -18.74
CA LEU A 18 28.48 18.96 -18.19
C LEU A 18 29.62 19.59 -17.37
N ALA A 19 30.47 18.78 -16.73
CA ALA A 19 31.62 19.27 -15.97
C ALA A 19 32.71 19.92 -16.83
N ARG A 20 32.68 19.73 -18.16
CA ARG A 20 33.62 20.39 -19.10
C ARG A 20 33.34 21.88 -19.26
N ASP A 21 32.15 22.33 -18.87
CA ASP A 21 31.77 23.74 -18.78
C ASP A 21 32.26 24.29 -17.42
N GLU A 22 33.22 25.23 -17.45
CA GLU A 22 33.88 25.76 -16.24
C GLU A 22 32.89 26.32 -15.22
N GLY A 23 31.75 26.87 -15.66
CA GLY A 23 30.70 27.39 -14.78
C GLY A 23 29.92 26.32 -14.00
N LYS A 24 29.91 25.07 -14.47
CA LYS A 24 29.11 23.96 -13.92
C LYS A 24 29.95 22.90 -13.20
N SER A 25 31.27 23.01 -13.29
CA SER A 25 32.23 22.01 -12.81
C SER A 25 32.03 21.66 -11.32
N SER A 26 31.86 22.67 -10.44
CA SER A 26 31.72 22.43 -9.00
C SER A 26 30.43 21.71 -8.61
N ALA A 27 29.31 21.99 -9.30
CA ALA A 27 28.03 21.32 -9.07
C ALA A 27 28.07 19.89 -9.62
N CYS A 28 28.60 19.71 -10.83
CA CYS A 28 28.77 18.39 -11.45
C CYS A 28 29.69 17.48 -10.63
N GLN A 29 30.76 18.01 -10.04
CA GLN A 29 31.64 17.24 -9.17
C GLN A 29 30.93 16.74 -7.92
N GLY A 30 30.11 17.59 -7.27
CA GLY A 30 29.30 17.17 -6.12
C GLY A 30 28.27 16.10 -6.48
N LEU A 31 27.65 16.19 -7.66
CA LEU A 31 26.73 15.18 -8.17
C LEU A 31 27.42 13.85 -8.48
N LEU A 32 28.60 13.89 -9.11
CA LEU A 32 29.40 12.69 -9.38
C LEU A 32 29.82 11.99 -8.10
N LEU A 33 30.19 12.74 -7.05
CA LEU A 33 30.46 12.18 -5.73
C LEU A 33 29.22 11.50 -5.13
N ALA A 34 28.05 12.13 -5.24
CA ALA A 34 26.80 11.53 -4.76
C ALA A 34 26.44 10.24 -5.52
N LEU A 35 26.59 10.24 -6.84
CA LEU A 35 26.39 9.04 -7.66
C LEU A 35 27.36 7.92 -7.28
N GLY A 36 28.62 8.23 -7.00
CA GLY A 36 29.58 7.24 -6.48
C GLY A 36 29.17 6.66 -5.13
N LYS A 37 28.46 7.42 -4.28
CA LYS A 37 27.89 6.89 -3.03
C LYS A 37 26.68 5.99 -3.28
N LEU A 38 25.84 6.30 -4.27
CA LEU A 38 24.75 5.41 -4.69
C LEU A 38 25.28 4.10 -5.30
N GLU A 39 26.35 4.18 -6.09
CA GLU A 39 27.07 3.00 -6.60
C GLU A 39 27.61 2.14 -5.45
N ALA A 40 28.32 2.74 -4.50
CA ALA A 40 28.84 2.04 -3.33
C ALA A 40 27.72 1.45 -2.45
N PHE A 41 26.55 2.10 -2.38
CA PHE A 41 25.37 1.55 -1.73
C PHE A 41 24.91 0.24 -2.40
N ALA A 42 24.88 0.21 -3.74
CA ALA A 42 24.46 -0.96 -4.51
C ALA A 42 25.43 -2.14 -4.37
N SER A 43 26.74 -1.86 -4.31
CA SER A 43 27.78 -2.89 -4.27
C SER A 43 28.00 -3.53 -2.89
N VAL A 44 27.60 -2.86 -1.80
CA VAL A 44 27.89 -3.35 -0.44
C VAL A 44 26.74 -4.17 0.11
N SER A 45 27.01 -5.33 0.73
CA SER A 45 25.99 -6.21 1.31
C SER A 45 25.58 -5.82 2.74
N ALA A 46 26.51 -5.26 3.52
CA ALA A 46 26.32 -4.96 4.93
C ALA A 46 25.42 -3.74 5.18
N LYS A 47 24.32 -3.94 5.93
CA LYS A 47 23.30 -2.92 6.23
C LYS A 47 23.87 -1.60 6.73
N ARG A 48 24.79 -1.65 7.72
CA ARG A 48 25.43 -0.45 8.29
C ARG A 48 26.11 0.42 7.24
N TRP A 49 26.76 -0.21 6.27
CA TRP A 49 27.48 0.48 5.21
C TRP A 49 26.54 0.97 4.10
N LYS A 50 25.49 0.21 3.77
CA LYS A 50 24.40 0.69 2.92
C LYS A 50 23.78 1.98 3.46
N ASP A 51 23.42 1.96 4.75
CA ASP A 51 22.82 3.10 5.44
C ASP A 51 23.75 4.32 5.43
N LYS A 52 25.05 4.11 5.69
CA LYS A 52 26.07 5.17 5.64
C LYS A 52 26.22 5.76 4.24
N ASN A 53 26.29 4.92 3.20
CA ASN A 53 26.43 5.39 1.82
C ASN A 53 25.20 6.19 1.36
N LEU A 54 23.99 5.79 1.72
CA LEU A 54 22.78 6.55 1.42
C LEU A 54 22.74 7.90 2.15
N GLU A 55 23.18 7.94 3.41
CA GLU A 55 23.26 9.19 4.17
C GLU A 55 24.29 10.15 3.54
N GLU A 56 25.48 9.65 3.19
CA GLU A 56 26.49 10.47 2.52
C GLU A 56 26.01 10.96 1.14
N ALA A 57 25.32 10.12 0.36
CA ALA A 57 24.70 10.52 -0.90
C ALA A 57 23.69 11.66 -0.68
N PHE A 58 22.83 11.54 0.33
CA PHE A 58 21.86 12.56 0.68
C PHE A 58 22.52 13.89 1.06
N GLN A 59 23.55 13.88 1.92
CA GLN A 59 24.24 15.09 2.34
C GLN A 59 24.93 15.80 1.16
N LEU A 60 25.55 15.04 0.25
CA LEU A 60 26.16 15.59 -0.96
C LEU A 60 25.11 16.23 -1.88
N LEU A 61 23.99 15.56 -2.11
CA LEU A 61 22.90 16.11 -2.94
C LEU A 61 22.26 17.33 -2.30
N ALA A 62 22.05 17.32 -0.98
CA ALA A 62 21.54 18.48 -0.25
C ALA A 62 22.50 19.68 -0.38
N GLY A 63 23.81 19.47 -0.27
CA GLY A 63 24.83 20.52 -0.42
C GLY A 63 24.97 21.07 -1.85
N VAL A 64 24.50 20.34 -2.86
CA VAL A 64 24.49 20.80 -4.27
C VAL A 64 23.12 21.31 -4.70
N SER A 65 22.04 21.00 -3.96
CA SER A 65 20.65 21.32 -4.34
C SER A 65 20.39 22.79 -4.68
N GLY A 66 21.05 23.74 -3.99
CA GLY A 66 20.95 25.17 -4.27
C GLY A 66 21.58 25.59 -5.61
N ARG A 67 22.58 24.83 -6.08
CA ARG A 67 23.33 25.04 -7.34
C ARG A 67 22.80 24.20 -8.50
N LEU A 68 21.80 23.33 -8.26
CA LEU A 68 21.16 22.56 -9.34
C LEU A 68 20.44 23.48 -10.34
N ALA A 69 19.95 24.63 -9.88
CA ALA A 69 19.38 25.65 -10.75
C ALA A 69 20.41 26.17 -11.78
N ASP A 70 21.69 26.21 -11.42
CA ASP A 70 22.78 26.67 -12.29
C ASP A 70 23.08 25.68 -13.42
N LEU A 71 22.60 24.43 -13.32
CA LEU A 71 22.68 23.44 -14.39
C LEU A 71 21.64 23.68 -15.50
N GLY A 72 20.69 24.60 -15.28
CA GLY A 72 19.98 25.32 -16.34
C GLY A 72 18.89 24.58 -17.10
N CYS A 73 18.56 23.32 -16.79
CA CYS A 73 17.42 22.63 -17.42
C CYS A 73 17.01 21.35 -16.65
N ASP A 74 15.72 21.01 -16.71
CA ASP A 74 15.17 19.71 -16.32
C ASP A 74 15.93 18.52 -16.95
N ASP A 75 16.46 18.70 -18.16
CA ASP A 75 17.23 17.68 -18.88
C ASP A 75 18.54 17.31 -18.17
N ALA A 76 19.15 18.25 -17.44
CA ALA A 76 20.35 17.98 -16.64
C ALA A 76 20.01 17.26 -15.34
N LEU A 77 18.80 17.42 -14.79
CA LEU A 77 18.39 16.82 -13.52
C LEU A 77 17.72 15.46 -13.70
N ARG A 78 17.02 15.25 -14.82
CA ARG A 78 16.29 14.02 -15.14
C ARG A 78 17.13 12.74 -15.00
N PRO A 79 18.41 12.67 -15.44
CA PRO A 79 19.23 11.48 -15.26
C PRO A 79 19.45 11.12 -13.79
N LEU A 80 19.65 12.11 -12.92
CA LEU A 80 19.77 11.89 -11.48
C LEU A 80 18.47 11.39 -10.87
N VAL A 81 17.34 12.03 -11.18
CA VAL A 81 16.02 11.60 -10.69
C VAL A 81 15.74 10.16 -11.08
N ARG A 82 15.95 9.81 -12.37
CA ARG A 82 15.79 8.43 -12.86
C ARG A 82 16.72 7.44 -12.17
N CYS A 83 17.97 7.82 -11.93
CA CYS A 83 18.93 6.99 -11.21
C CYS A 83 18.48 6.69 -9.79
N VAL A 84 18.08 7.71 -9.01
CA VAL A 84 17.60 7.52 -7.63
C VAL A 84 16.32 6.69 -7.61
N LEU A 85 15.36 6.96 -8.50
CA LEU A 85 14.13 6.18 -8.60
C LEU A 85 14.40 4.71 -9.00
N ALA A 86 15.38 4.45 -9.86
CA ALA A 86 15.75 3.08 -10.20
C ALA A 86 16.33 2.32 -9.00
N PHE A 87 17.20 2.96 -8.19
CA PHE A 87 17.64 2.38 -6.92
C PHE A 87 16.49 2.19 -5.92
N GLN A 88 15.50 3.09 -5.92
CA GLN A 88 14.33 2.98 -5.06
C GLN A 88 13.48 1.75 -5.45
N LEU A 89 13.31 1.48 -6.75
CA LEU A 89 12.61 0.29 -7.25
C LEU A 89 13.32 -1.03 -6.90
N GLU A 90 14.65 -1.05 -6.93
CA GLU A 90 15.45 -2.22 -6.57
C GLU A 90 15.49 -2.49 -5.05
N THR A 91 14.97 -1.58 -4.23
CA THR A 91 15.02 -1.67 -2.75
C THR A 91 13.65 -1.78 -2.11
N THR A 92 12.64 -2.20 -2.89
CA THR A 92 11.26 -2.36 -2.43
C THR A 92 11.08 -3.45 -1.36
N ASP A 93 12.09 -4.28 -1.11
CA ASP A 93 12.14 -5.26 -0.04
C ASP A 93 12.71 -4.71 1.30
N SER A 94 13.28 -3.49 1.29
CA SER A 94 13.93 -2.86 2.43
C SER A 94 13.35 -1.47 2.70
N SER A 95 12.41 -1.38 3.65
CA SER A 95 11.79 -0.09 4.03
C SER A 95 12.82 0.97 4.43
N GLY A 96 13.87 0.59 5.16
CA GLY A 96 14.92 1.52 5.58
C GLY A 96 15.75 2.07 4.42
N SER A 97 16.00 1.28 3.38
CA SER A 97 16.70 1.75 2.18
C SER A 97 15.77 2.62 1.34
N PHE A 98 14.55 2.15 1.11
CA PHE A 98 13.53 2.86 0.35
C PHE A 98 13.23 4.24 0.94
N SER A 99 13.01 4.32 2.26
CA SER A 99 12.69 5.57 2.96
C SER A 99 13.84 6.59 2.89
N ARG A 100 15.09 6.14 2.87
CA ARG A 100 16.25 7.03 2.68
C ARG A 100 16.38 7.52 1.24
N LEU A 101 16.12 6.67 0.25
CA LEU A 101 16.06 7.08 -1.15
C LEU A 101 14.88 8.04 -1.38
N GLU A 102 13.74 7.83 -0.72
CA GLU A 102 12.61 8.77 -0.74
C GLU A 102 13.01 10.15 -0.19
N LYS A 103 13.84 10.23 0.86
CA LYS A 103 14.36 11.53 1.34
C LYS A 103 15.17 12.27 0.28
N ILE A 104 15.94 11.54 -0.52
CA ILE A 104 16.66 12.12 -1.67
C ILE A 104 15.65 12.63 -2.71
N ILE A 105 14.63 11.83 -3.06
CA ILE A 105 13.58 12.23 -3.99
C ILE A 105 12.84 13.48 -3.54
N VAL A 106 12.43 13.53 -2.27
CA VAL A 106 11.79 14.71 -1.65
C VAL A 106 12.71 15.92 -1.71
N LYS A 107 14.01 15.75 -1.47
CA LYS A 107 14.97 16.85 -1.56
C LYS A 107 15.10 17.39 -2.98
N LEU A 108 15.07 16.51 -3.98
CA LEU A 108 15.12 16.90 -5.40
C LEU A 108 13.82 17.60 -5.84
N SER A 109 12.68 17.24 -5.24
CA SER A 109 11.37 17.81 -5.59
C SER A 109 11.16 19.23 -5.05
N GLU A 110 11.88 19.66 -4.01
CA GLU A 110 11.74 21.01 -3.40
C GLU A 110 11.80 22.17 -4.41
N ARG A 111 12.53 22.00 -5.52
CA ARG A 111 12.65 23.03 -6.58
C ARG A 111 12.29 22.51 -7.98
N ASN A 112 11.95 21.24 -8.11
CA ASN A 112 11.74 20.56 -9.40
C ASN A 112 10.56 19.58 -9.33
N GLU A 113 9.51 19.96 -8.59
CA GLU A 113 8.38 19.09 -8.28
C GLU A 113 7.72 18.51 -9.53
N SER A 114 7.52 19.32 -10.58
CA SER A 114 6.91 18.89 -11.84
C SER A 114 7.70 17.76 -12.52
N LEU A 115 9.03 17.90 -12.60
CA LEU A 115 9.92 16.91 -13.19
C LEU A 115 9.92 15.61 -12.36
N VAL A 116 10.04 15.73 -11.04
CA VAL A 116 10.12 14.57 -10.15
C VAL A 116 8.77 13.83 -10.12
N SER A 117 7.65 14.56 -10.03
CA SER A 117 6.31 13.98 -10.14
C SER A 117 6.14 13.27 -11.47
N GLY A 118 6.48 13.91 -12.59
CA GLY A 118 6.37 13.31 -13.92
C GLY A 118 7.16 11.99 -14.07
N GLU A 119 8.35 11.89 -13.48
CA GLU A 119 9.10 10.63 -13.48
C GLU A 119 8.50 9.57 -12.56
N VAL A 120 7.97 9.95 -11.39
CA VAL A 120 7.23 9.03 -10.50
C VAL A 120 5.96 8.52 -11.18
N GLU A 121 5.18 9.40 -11.80
CA GLU A 121 3.96 9.07 -12.55
C GLU A 121 4.27 8.12 -13.71
N ARG A 122 5.34 8.36 -14.46
CA ARG A 122 5.79 7.48 -15.54
C ARG A 122 6.09 6.06 -15.02
N ILE A 123 6.71 5.94 -13.85
CA ILE A 123 7.03 4.65 -13.25
C ILE A 123 5.74 3.96 -12.81
N LEU A 124 4.94 4.62 -11.97
CA LEU A 124 3.75 4.03 -11.37
C LEU A 124 2.65 3.74 -12.39
N GLY A 125 2.52 4.57 -13.43
CA GLY A 125 1.61 4.34 -14.55
C GLY A 125 1.94 3.12 -15.40
N SER A 126 3.16 2.59 -15.30
CA SER A 126 3.50 1.33 -15.97
C SER A 126 3.16 0.09 -15.14
N LEU A 127 2.86 0.25 -13.83
CA LEU A 127 2.68 -0.86 -12.89
C LEU A 127 1.28 -1.46 -12.90
N ALA A 128 0.25 -0.66 -13.10
CA ALA A 128 -1.15 -1.09 -13.08
C ALA A 128 -1.78 -0.87 -14.46
N LYS A 129 -2.44 -1.90 -15.01
CA LYS A 129 -3.11 -1.85 -16.31
C LYS A 129 -4.48 -2.54 -16.22
N ASP A 130 -5.52 -1.80 -16.61
CA ASP A 130 -6.88 -2.26 -16.95
C ASP A 130 -7.35 -3.56 -16.27
N ASP A 131 -7.53 -3.54 -14.95
CA ASP A 131 -8.07 -4.65 -14.15
C ASP A 131 -7.33 -5.99 -14.33
N THR A 132 -6.05 -5.94 -14.67
CA THR A 132 -5.22 -7.15 -14.77
C THR A 132 -4.60 -7.51 -13.41
N PRO A 133 -4.46 -8.82 -13.10
CA PRO A 133 -3.74 -9.25 -11.90
C PRO A 133 -2.31 -8.73 -11.89
N MET A 134 -1.91 -8.06 -10.81
CA MET A 134 -0.55 -7.56 -10.64
C MET A 134 0.39 -8.67 -10.17
N SER A 135 1.60 -8.69 -10.74
CA SER A 135 2.66 -9.58 -10.26
C SER A 135 3.04 -9.29 -8.80
N ARG A 136 3.62 -10.27 -8.09
CA ARG A 136 4.11 -10.09 -6.72
C ARG A 136 5.09 -8.90 -6.58
N GLY A 137 6.03 -8.77 -7.52
CA GLY A 137 7.00 -7.66 -7.51
C GLY A 137 6.34 -6.30 -7.74
N THR A 138 5.35 -6.26 -8.62
CA THR A 138 4.52 -5.06 -8.86
C THR A 138 3.78 -4.66 -7.58
N LEU A 139 3.10 -5.60 -6.92
CA LEU A 139 2.38 -5.34 -5.67
C LEU A 139 3.31 -4.87 -4.56
N GLN A 140 4.50 -5.47 -4.44
CA GLN A 140 5.50 -5.04 -3.44
C GLN A 140 5.92 -3.59 -3.70
N THR A 141 6.16 -3.24 -4.97
CA THR A 141 6.48 -1.87 -5.37
C THR A 141 5.34 -0.92 -5.02
N VAL A 142 4.11 -1.23 -5.43
CA VAL A 142 2.91 -0.44 -5.10
C VAL A 142 2.78 -0.25 -3.59
N SER A 143 2.89 -1.33 -2.81
CA SER A 143 2.80 -1.27 -1.35
C SER A 143 3.83 -0.32 -0.77
N MET A 144 5.07 -0.34 -1.25
CA MET A 144 6.13 0.55 -0.77
C MET A 144 5.88 2.01 -1.13
N PHE A 145 5.41 2.30 -2.34
CA PHE A 145 5.10 3.67 -2.74
C PHE A 145 3.89 4.24 -1.99
N VAL A 146 2.88 3.43 -1.68
CA VAL A 146 1.75 3.88 -0.85
C VAL A 146 2.22 4.14 0.60
N GLU A 147 3.05 3.25 1.14
CA GLU A 147 3.53 3.31 2.53
C GLU A 147 4.51 4.47 2.76
N GLU A 148 5.54 4.59 1.93
CA GLU A 148 6.69 5.47 2.19
C GLU A 148 6.72 6.72 1.30
N SER A 149 6.14 6.69 0.09
CA SER A 149 6.31 7.78 -0.88
C SER A 149 5.18 8.79 -0.88
N THR A 150 5.52 10.08 -0.73
CA THR A 150 4.53 11.16 -0.76
C THR A 150 3.96 11.38 -2.16
N LEU A 151 4.85 11.52 -3.16
CA LEU A 151 4.47 11.62 -4.57
C LEU A 151 3.81 10.32 -5.07
N GLY A 152 4.27 9.16 -4.60
CA GLY A 152 3.62 7.89 -4.90
C GLY A 152 2.18 7.83 -4.42
N ARG A 153 1.90 8.32 -3.20
CA ARG A 153 0.53 8.48 -2.72
C ARG A 153 -0.27 9.47 -3.56
N CYS A 154 0.29 10.62 -3.93
CA CYS A 154 -0.40 11.60 -4.79
C CYS A 154 -0.84 10.95 -6.11
N TYR A 155 0.05 10.22 -6.77
CA TYR A 155 -0.28 9.49 -8.00
C TYR A 155 -1.41 8.47 -7.79
N TRP A 156 -1.31 7.63 -6.75
CA TRP A 156 -2.31 6.59 -6.51
C TRP A 156 -3.65 7.13 -6.04
N LYS A 157 -3.72 8.30 -5.40
CA LYS A 157 -4.98 8.98 -5.11
C LYS A 157 -5.72 9.36 -6.40
N ASN A 158 -5.00 9.90 -7.38
CA ASN A 158 -5.56 10.26 -8.68
C ASN A 158 -5.95 9.04 -9.53
N ASN A 159 -5.39 7.86 -9.23
CA ASN A 159 -5.59 6.62 -9.97
C ASN A 159 -6.13 5.49 -9.09
N LEU A 160 -6.88 5.84 -8.03
CA LEU A 160 -7.26 4.90 -6.97
C LEU A 160 -8.13 3.77 -7.52
N MET A 161 -9.08 4.08 -8.40
CA MET A 161 -9.99 3.08 -8.95
C MET A 161 -9.26 2.02 -9.78
N THR A 162 -8.28 2.43 -10.59
CA THR A 162 -7.42 1.50 -11.35
C THR A 162 -6.64 0.60 -10.41
N LEU A 163 -6.08 1.15 -9.32
CA LEU A 163 -5.34 0.35 -8.35
C LEU A 163 -6.24 -0.64 -7.61
N LEU A 164 -7.42 -0.21 -7.18
CA LEU A 164 -8.40 -1.08 -6.52
C LEU A 164 -8.87 -2.19 -7.47
N GLY A 165 -9.14 -1.85 -8.73
CA GLY A 165 -9.54 -2.81 -9.76
C GLY A 165 -8.51 -3.90 -10.00
N CYS A 166 -7.24 -3.52 -10.23
CA CYS A 166 -6.12 -4.46 -10.33
C CYS A 166 -5.91 -5.28 -9.04
N THR A 167 -6.14 -4.68 -7.86
CA THR A 167 -6.04 -5.41 -6.58
C THR A 167 -7.14 -6.47 -6.46
N ALA A 168 -8.39 -6.13 -6.80
CA ALA A 168 -9.50 -7.06 -6.83
C ALA A 168 -9.26 -8.19 -7.84
N ALA A 169 -8.81 -7.86 -9.05
CA ALA A 169 -8.45 -8.86 -10.06
C ALA A 169 -7.33 -9.80 -9.58
N THR A 170 -6.39 -9.29 -8.78
CA THR A 170 -5.34 -10.11 -8.19
C THR A 170 -5.88 -11.07 -7.14
N PHE A 171 -6.82 -10.65 -6.29
CA PHE A 171 -7.52 -11.57 -5.39
C PHE A 171 -8.32 -12.62 -6.16
N ASP A 172 -9.09 -12.22 -7.18
CA ASP A 172 -9.85 -13.15 -8.03
C ASP A 172 -8.90 -14.22 -8.61
N PHE A 173 -7.72 -13.83 -9.09
CA PHE A 173 -6.71 -14.76 -9.60
C PHE A 173 -6.16 -15.71 -8.52
N LEU A 174 -5.84 -15.19 -7.33
CA LEU A 174 -5.27 -15.97 -6.23
C LEU A 174 -6.28 -16.97 -5.64
N LEU A 175 -7.51 -16.52 -5.39
CA LEU A 175 -8.57 -17.29 -4.72
C LEU A 175 -9.20 -18.34 -5.65
N GLN A 176 -9.16 -18.16 -6.97
CA GLN A 176 -9.59 -19.18 -7.96
C GLN A 176 -8.60 -20.35 -8.13
N GLY A 177 -7.60 -20.50 -7.27
CA GLY A 177 -6.66 -21.63 -7.35
C GLY A 177 -5.49 -21.43 -8.31
N ARG A 178 -5.48 -20.36 -9.13
CA ARG A 178 -4.44 -20.11 -10.15
C ARG A 178 -3.13 -19.56 -9.58
N GLY A 179 -3.16 -19.09 -8.32
CA GLY A 179 -1.99 -18.73 -7.52
C GLY A 179 -2.05 -19.23 -6.06
N ALA A 180 -2.95 -20.15 -5.74
CA ALA A 180 -3.33 -20.53 -4.37
C ALA A 180 -2.23 -21.20 -3.51
N LYS A 181 -1.00 -21.32 -4.03
CA LYS A 181 0.17 -21.80 -3.28
C LYS A 181 1.24 -20.73 -3.05
N ASP A 182 1.10 -19.54 -3.64
CA ASP A 182 2.04 -18.44 -3.42
C ASP A 182 1.55 -17.57 -2.24
N GLU A 183 1.85 -18.04 -1.03
CA GLU A 183 1.52 -17.34 0.22
C GLU A 183 2.10 -15.93 0.25
N ALA A 184 3.30 -15.73 -0.32
CA ALA A 184 3.94 -14.43 -0.39
C ALA A 184 3.16 -13.48 -1.31
N TRP A 185 2.61 -13.96 -2.42
CA TRP A 185 1.78 -13.15 -3.30
C TRP A 185 0.47 -12.75 -2.60
N CYS A 186 -0.19 -13.69 -1.92
CA CYS A 186 -1.38 -13.37 -1.11
C CYS A 186 -1.07 -12.35 -0.02
N TYR A 187 0.01 -12.56 0.74
CA TYR A 187 0.46 -11.65 1.79
C TYR A 187 0.67 -10.22 1.28
N VAL A 188 1.40 -10.04 0.17
CA VAL A 188 1.67 -8.71 -0.38
C VAL A 188 0.41 -8.07 -0.96
N THR A 189 -0.53 -8.85 -1.52
CA THR A 189 -1.83 -8.33 -1.98
C THR A 189 -2.66 -7.78 -0.83
N VAL A 190 -2.71 -8.52 0.29
CA VAL A 190 -3.33 -8.05 1.54
C VAL A 190 -2.59 -6.84 2.09
N LYS A 191 -1.25 -6.80 2.01
CA LYS A 191 -0.45 -5.65 2.41
C LYS A 191 -0.82 -4.38 1.63
N VAL A 192 -1.03 -4.47 0.32
CA VAL A 192 -1.51 -3.32 -0.47
C VAL A 192 -2.83 -2.77 0.07
N CYS A 193 -3.79 -3.65 0.40
CA CYS A 193 -5.07 -3.22 0.99
C CYS A 193 -4.88 -2.52 2.33
N LEU A 194 -4.04 -3.08 3.21
CA LEU A 194 -3.69 -2.45 4.48
C LEU A 194 -3.14 -1.04 4.27
N GLN A 195 -2.19 -0.87 3.35
CA GLN A 195 -1.58 0.44 3.10
C GLN A 195 -2.57 1.43 2.50
N LEU A 196 -3.47 0.99 1.61
CA LEU A 196 -4.52 1.83 1.06
C LEU A 196 -5.47 2.35 2.15
N PHE A 197 -5.98 1.46 3.00
CA PHE A 197 -6.92 1.86 4.05
C PHE A 197 -6.26 2.72 5.13
N LYS A 198 -4.98 2.49 5.40
CA LYS A 198 -4.20 3.27 6.37
C LYS A 198 -3.85 4.67 5.86
N TRP A 199 -3.41 4.79 4.60
CA TRP A 199 -2.80 6.03 4.08
C TRP A 199 -3.70 6.86 3.17
N MET A 200 -4.81 6.29 2.69
CA MET A 200 -5.80 6.98 1.84
C MET A 200 -7.22 6.90 2.42
N PRO A 201 -7.43 7.11 3.74
CA PRO A 201 -8.75 6.93 4.34
C PRO A 201 -9.78 7.93 3.79
N LYS A 202 -9.34 9.13 3.37
CA LYS A 202 -10.24 10.16 2.81
C LYS A 202 -10.76 9.78 1.42
N GLU A 203 -9.92 9.14 0.62
CA GLU A 203 -10.26 8.69 -0.72
C GLU A 203 -11.05 7.38 -0.70
N ILE A 204 -10.81 6.52 0.30
CA ILE A 204 -11.56 5.28 0.53
C ILE A 204 -12.94 5.54 1.17
N PHE A 205 -13.05 6.52 2.07
CA PHE A 205 -14.30 6.90 2.75
C PHE A 205 -15.54 6.96 1.83
N PRO A 206 -15.55 7.75 0.74
CA PRO A 206 -16.74 7.87 -0.10
C PRO A 206 -17.11 6.56 -0.82
N LEU A 207 -16.18 5.62 -0.96
CA LEU A 207 -16.42 4.33 -1.63
C LEU A 207 -17.10 3.31 -0.71
N ILE A 208 -17.03 3.51 0.61
CA ILE A 208 -17.63 2.63 1.62
C ILE A 208 -18.89 3.26 2.21
N TRP A 209 -18.83 4.54 2.55
CA TRP A 209 -19.84 5.21 3.37
C TRP A 209 -20.63 6.27 2.59
N GLY A 210 -20.27 6.51 1.31
CA GLY A 210 -20.97 7.47 0.46
C GLY A 210 -22.37 6.98 0.07
N GLY A 211 -23.33 7.90 -0.06
CA GLY A 211 -24.73 7.57 -0.35
C GLY A 211 -25.05 7.16 -1.80
N THR A 212 -24.05 6.97 -2.66
CA THR A 212 -24.20 6.49 -4.04
C THR A 212 -23.92 4.99 -4.13
N ASP A 213 -24.38 4.35 -5.20
CA ASP A 213 -24.32 2.90 -5.48
C ASP A 213 -23.13 2.13 -4.86
N HIS A 214 -23.41 0.91 -4.41
CA HIS A 214 -22.44 -0.01 -3.82
C HIS A 214 -21.21 -0.19 -4.72
N ASN A 215 -20.02 0.14 -4.18
CA ASN A 215 -18.78 -0.01 -4.92
C ASN A 215 -18.41 -1.50 -5.03
N LYS A 216 -18.71 -2.10 -6.19
CA LYS A 216 -18.48 -3.53 -6.44
C LYS A 216 -17.02 -3.95 -6.33
N ILE A 217 -16.07 -3.07 -6.67
CA ILE A 217 -14.63 -3.37 -6.59
C ILE A 217 -14.22 -3.50 -5.13
N LEU A 218 -14.61 -2.56 -4.29
CA LEU A 218 -14.27 -2.57 -2.87
C LEU A 218 -15.04 -3.64 -2.11
N GLN A 219 -16.28 -3.94 -2.53
CA GLN A 219 -17.02 -5.10 -2.04
C GLN A 219 -16.26 -6.41 -2.30
N LYS A 220 -15.76 -6.64 -3.53
CA LYS A 220 -14.93 -7.81 -3.84
C LYS A 220 -13.67 -7.88 -2.97
N ILE A 221 -13.01 -6.75 -2.72
CA ILE A 221 -11.84 -6.69 -1.85
C ILE A 221 -12.22 -7.08 -0.41
N LEU A 222 -13.33 -6.55 0.11
CA LEU A 222 -13.86 -6.89 1.42
C LEU A 222 -14.18 -8.39 1.53
N GLU A 223 -14.88 -8.95 0.54
CA GLU A 223 -15.18 -10.39 0.43
C GLU A 223 -13.90 -11.23 0.42
N SER A 224 -12.90 -10.82 -0.35
CA SER A 224 -11.61 -11.50 -0.45
C SER A 224 -10.83 -11.50 0.87
N LEU A 225 -10.81 -10.35 1.57
CA LEU A 225 -10.16 -10.24 2.88
C LEU A 225 -10.87 -11.10 3.92
N VAL A 226 -12.20 -11.10 3.94
CA VAL A 226 -12.99 -11.98 4.83
C VAL A 226 -12.73 -13.45 4.50
N GLN A 227 -12.75 -13.83 3.22
CA GLN A 227 -12.44 -15.20 2.80
C GLN A 227 -11.06 -15.63 3.29
N ILE A 228 -10.03 -14.79 3.13
CA ILE A 228 -8.68 -15.07 3.63
C ILE A 228 -8.71 -15.31 5.15
N ILE A 229 -9.37 -14.44 5.93
CA ILE A 229 -9.46 -14.58 7.39
C ILE A 229 -10.16 -15.89 7.76
N MET A 230 -11.18 -16.30 7.01
CA MET A 230 -11.99 -17.49 7.27
C MET A 230 -11.37 -18.79 6.75
N GLU A 231 -10.33 -18.72 5.92
CA GLU A 231 -9.75 -19.91 5.28
C GLU A 231 -8.72 -20.58 6.19
N LYS A 232 -9.04 -21.78 6.70
CA LYS A 232 -8.13 -22.59 7.51
C LYS A 232 -6.78 -22.88 6.84
N THR A 233 -6.72 -22.97 5.51
CA THR A 233 -5.48 -23.25 4.79
C THR A 233 -4.59 -22.03 4.61
N ALA A 234 -5.07 -20.82 4.90
CA ALA A 234 -4.26 -19.61 4.80
C ALA A 234 -3.27 -19.51 5.99
N CYS A 235 -2.06 -19.03 5.70
CA CYS A 235 -1.06 -18.78 6.74
C CYS A 235 -1.56 -17.74 7.77
N LYS A 236 -1.30 -18.02 9.05
CA LYS A 236 -1.73 -17.19 10.19
C LYS A 236 -1.30 -15.72 10.04
N ASP A 237 -0.09 -15.46 9.54
CA ASP A 237 0.39 -14.07 9.38
C ASP A 237 -0.43 -13.31 8.33
N THR A 238 -0.79 -13.97 7.22
CA THR A 238 -1.63 -13.39 6.17
C THR A 238 -3.05 -13.15 6.67
N ARG A 239 -3.62 -14.11 7.40
CA ARG A 239 -4.95 -13.96 8.01
C ARG A 239 -4.96 -12.80 9.04
N LEU A 240 -3.89 -12.62 9.83
CA LEU A 240 -3.76 -11.50 10.79
C LEU A 240 -3.62 -10.16 10.06
N LEU A 241 -2.85 -10.14 8.97
CA LEU A 241 -2.69 -8.96 8.14
C LEU A 241 -4.01 -8.54 7.51
N ALA A 242 -4.81 -9.51 7.04
CA ALA A 242 -6.13 -9.27 6.47
C ALA A 242 -7.09 -8.69 7.51
N ALA A 243 -7.11 -9.26 8.72
CA ALA A 243 -7.88 -8.71 9.84
C ALA A 243 -7.44 -7.28 10.20
N THR A 244 -6.14 -6.99 10.12
CA THR A 244 -5.59 -5.65 10.35
C THR A 244 -6.00 -4.68 9.25
N ALA A 245 -6.04 -5.13 8.00
CA ALA A 245 -6.57 -4.33 6.88
C ALA A 245 -8.05 -3.99 7.11
N LEU A 246 -8.89 -4.96 7.50
CA LEU A 246 -10.30 -4.69 7.83
C LEU A 246 -10.46 -3.70 8.99
N SER A 247 -9.63 -3.80 10.03
CA SER A 247 -9.63 -2.83 11.12
C SER A 247 -9.25 -1.41 10.64
N MET A 248 -8.28 -1.27 9.73
CA MET A 248 -7.98 0.01 9.08
C MET A 248 -9.14 0.51 8.20
N MET A 249 -9.86 -0.41 7.56
CA MET A 249 -11.06 -0.07 6.79
C MET A 249 -12.18 0.45 7.70
N VAL A 250 -12.39 -0.13 8.88
CA VAL A 250 -13.31 0.38 9.92
C VAL A 250 -12.97 1.81 10.32
N ASN A 251 -11.67 2.12 10.45
CA ASN A 251 -11.21 3.46 10.81
C ASN A 251 -11.56 4.57 9.80
N THR A 252 -12.02 4.19 8.59
CA THR A 252 -12.51 5.14 7.58
C THR A 252 -13.93 5.63 7.86
N ALA A 253 -14.64 5.07 8.84
CA ALA A 253 -16.00 5.46 9.18
C ALA A 253 -16.13 6.97 9.47
N PRO A 254 -17.27 7.60 9.11
CA PRO A 254 -17.51 9.03 9.31
C PRO A 254 -17.57 9.41 10.80
N ASP A 255 -18.06 8.49 11.62
CA ASP A 255 -18.22 8.67 13.06
C ASP A 255 -18.00 7.35 13.82
N SER A 256 -17.88 7.46 15.14
CA SER A 256 -17.60 6.31 16.00
C SER A 256 -18.74 5.29 16.04
N GLN A 257 -19.99 5.71 15.80
CA GLN A 257 -21.16 4.83 15.85
C GLN A 257 -21.20 3.92 14.64
N GLN A 258 -21.06 4.46 13.42
CA GLN A 258 -21.00 3.68 12.19
C GLN A 258 -19.76 2.77 12.18
N GLY A 259 -18.62 3.26 12.66
CA GLY A 259 -17.43 2.43 12.85
C GLY A 259 -17.67 1.29 13.84
N GLY A 260 -18.34 1.58 14.96
CA GLY A 260 -18.65 0.60 15.99
C GLY A 260 -19.61 -0.48 15.49
N GLN A 261 -20.65 -0.08 14.75
CA GLN A 261 -21.60 -1.00 14.12
C GLN A 261 -20.91 -1.92 13.11
N ALA A 262 -20.03 -1.38 12.27
CA ALA A 262 -19.28 -2.17 11.31
C ALA A 262 -18.29 -3.15 11.98
N ALA A 263 -17.57 -2.70 13.01
CA ALA A 263 -16.67 -3.56 13.78
C ALA A 263 -17.43 -4.69 14.49
N TRP A 264 -18.53 -4.35 15.18
CA TRP A 264 -19.37 -5.32 15.87
C TRP A 264 -20.01 -6.30 14.89
N GLY A 265 -20.55 -5.80 13.79
CA GLY A 265 -21.18 -6.62 12.77
C GLY A 265 -20.19 -7.57 12.09
N LEU A 266 -18.95 -7.13 11.82
CA LEU A 266 -17.88 -8.03 11.36
C LEU A 266 -17.59 -9.14 12.37
N CYS A 267 -17.43 -8.81 13.65
CA CYS A 267 -17.21 -9.80 14.71
C CYS A 267 -18.36 -10.80 14.79
N HIS A 268 -19.59 -10.31 14.82
CA HIS A 268 -20.78 -11.13 14.87
C HIS A 268 -20.87 -12.06 13.64
N TRP A 269 -20.65 -11.51 12.46
CA TRP A 269 -20.69 -12.25 11.19
C TRP A 269 -19.65 -13.39 11.14
N LEU A 270 -18.41 -13.14 11.56
CA LEU A 270 -17.38 -14.17 11.59
C LEU A 270 -17.65 -15.23 12.68
N SER A 271 -18.18 -14.83 13.85
CA SER A 271 -18.56 -15.77 14.91
C SER A 271 -19.67 -16.74 14.47
N LEU A 272 -20.49 -16.36 13.49
CA LEU A 272 -21.52 -17.21 12.89
C LEU A 272 -20.98 -18.09 11.75
N GLY A 273 -19.68 -18.07 11.48
CA GLY A 273 -19.07 -18.83 10.37
C GLY A 273 -19.41 -18.25 9.00
N GLY A 274 -19.92 -17.02 8.91
CA GLY A 274 -20.21 -16.36 7.63
C GLY A 274 -21.47 -16.82 6.91
N GLY A 275 -22.36 -17.53 7.60
CA GLY A 275 -23.62 -18.03 7.07
C GLY A 275 -24.83 -17.49 7.84
N PRO A 276 -26.04 -17.59 7.26
CA PRO A 276 -27.27 -17.24 7.98
C PRO A 276 -27.44 -18.11 9.22
N VAL A 277 -27.88 -17.50 10.31
CA VAL A 277 -28.22 -18.24 11.53
C VAL A 277 -29.43 -19.14 11.24
N ARG A 278 -29.25 -20.46 11.39
CA ARG A 278 -30.39 -21.39 11.36
C ARG A 278 -31.14 -21.32 12.69
N TRP A 279 -32.13 -20.44 12.79
CA TRP A 279 -33.12 -20.53 13.86
C TRP A 279 -34.18 -21.57 13.47
N LYS A 280 -34.37 -22.59 14.30
CA LYS A 280 -35.54 -23.46 14.24
C LYS A 280 -36.61 -22.85 15.13
N GLU A 281 -37.50 -22.06 14.56
CA GLU A 281 -38.79 -21.74 15.19
C GLU A 281 -39.87 -22.54 14.42
N ASP A 282 -40.60 -23.39 15.14
CA ASP A 282 -41.79 -24.12 14.66
C ASP A 282 -41.65 -24.94 13.37
N GLY A 283 -40.51 -25.60 13.15
CA GLY A 283 -40.37 -26.64 12.12
C GLY A 283 -40.39 -26.12 10.67
N ARG A 284 -40.41 -24.80 10.46
CA ARG A 284 -40.16 -24.17 9.16
C ARG A 284 -38.76 -23.60 9.16
N VAL A 285 -37.89 -24.16 8.33
CA VAL A 285 -36.57 -23.57 8.06
C VAL A 285 -36.79 -22.38 7.12
N SER A 286 -37.00 -21.19 7.67
CA SER A 286 -36.80 -19.95 6.91
C SER A 286 -35.28 -19.74 6.78
N THR A 287 -34.79 -19.74 5.54
CA THR A 287 -33.40 -19.37 5.24
C THR A 287 -33.42 -17.90 4.82
N GLU A 288 -33.65 -16.99 5.75
CA GLU A 288 -33.37 -15.59 5.47
C GLU A 288 -31.84 -15.46 5.44
N LYS A 289 -31.29 -15.24 4.25
CA LYS A 289 -29.91 -14.81 4.10
C LYS A 289 -29.83 -13.39 4.66
N GLU A 290 -29.57 -13.26 5.95
CA GLU A 290 -29.17 -11.96 6.48
C GLU A 290 -27.90 -11.54 5.73
N GLU A 291 -27.97 -10.45 4.97
CA GLU A 291 -26.80 -9.85 4.33
C GLU A 291 -26.13 -8.95 5.36
N PHE A 292 -24.85 -9.21 5.66
CA PHE A 292 -24.09 -8.29 6.49
C PHE A 292 -23.69 -7.06 5.69
N ARG A 293 -23.90 -5.87 6.27
CA ARG A 293 -23.54 -4.59 5.67
C ARG A 293 -22.35 -3.97 6.38
N PHE A 294 -21.34 -3.62 5.60
CA PHE A 294 -20.19 -2.81 6.03
C PHE A 294 -20.30 -1.44 5.37
N GLY A 295 -20.93 -0.49 6.06
CA GLY A 295 -21.37 0.75 5.44
C GLY A 295 -22.33 0.45 4.29
N MET A 296 -21.98 0.91 3.08
CA MET A 296 -22.69 0.63 1.84
C MET A 296 -22.12 -0.59 1.10
N LEU A 297 -21.24 -1.38 1.68
CA LEU A 297 -20.80 -2.63 1.07
C LEU A 297 -21.63 -3.79 1.63
N GLN A 298 -21.97 -4.74 0.76
CA GLN A 298 -22.73 -5.92 1.14
C GLN A 298 -21.81 -7.14 1.14
N LEU A 299 -21.89 -7.95 2.18
CA LEU A 299 -21.20 -9.23 2.25
C LEU A 299 -22.22 -10.35 2.07
N VAL A 300 -22.02 -11.13 1.00
CA VAL A 300 -22.89 -12.26 0.69
C VAL A 300 -22.40 -13.50 1.44
N PRO A 301 -23.29 -14.21 2.16
CA PRO A 301 -22.91 -15.46 2.83
C PRO A 301 -22.34 -16.48 1.84
N SER A 302 -21.19 -17.05 2.20
CA SER A 302 -20.43 -17.98 1.37
C SER A 302 -19.97 -19.19 2.18
N VAL A 303 -19.66 -20.30 1.51
CA VAL A 303 -19.15 -21.50 2.19
C VAL A 303 -17.67 -21.29 2.49
N TRP A 304 -17.36 -21.07 3.77
CA TRP A 304 -15.98 -20.92 4.26
C TRP A 304 -15.58 -22.08 5.18
N SER A 305 -14.30 -22.14 5.53
CA SER A 305 -13.69 -23.21 6.34
C SER A 305 -13.17 -22.66 7.68
N PRO A 306 -14.06 -22.18 8.58
CA PRO A 306 -13.66 -21.58 9.85
C PRO A 306 -12.95 -22.57 10.76
N ASP A 307 -12.04 -22.07 11.59
CA ASP A 307 -11.28 -22.87 12.57
C ASP A 307 -11.16 -22.20 13.94
N GLY A 308 -11.96 -21.16 14.20
CA GLY A 308 -11.93 -20.34 15.42
C GLY A 308 -10.83 -19.28 15.43
N TRP A 309 -9.87 -19.35 14.50
CA TRP A 309 -8.77 -18.39 14.44
C TRP A 309 -9.22 -17.05 13.85
N GLU A 310 -10.27 -17.04 13.01
CA GLU A 310 -10.90 -15.84 12.45
C GLU A 310 -11.29 -14.81 13.52
N GLN A 311 -11.91 -15.28 14.61
CA GLN A 311 -12.35 -14.41 15.70
C GLN A 311 -11.15 -13.85 16.45
N LEU A 312 -10.15 -14.68 16.75
CA LEU A 312 -8.93 -14.24 17.41
C LEU A 312 -8.20 -13.18 16.58
N ALA A 313 -8.07 -13.40 15.27
CA ALA A 313 -7.43 -12.47 14.35
C ALA A 313 -8.14 -11.13 14.33
N LEU A 314 -9.47 -11.14 14.15
CA LEU A 314 -10.25 -9.92 14.07
C LEU A 314 -10.23 -9.15 15.39
N THR A 315 -10.51 -9.80 16.52
CA THR A 315 -10.50 -9.14 17.84
C THR A 315 -9.13 -8.55 18.14
N ARG A 316 -8.04 -9.30 17.91
CA ARG A 316 -6.68 -8.79 18.12
C ARG A 316 -6.38 -7.59 17.23
N SER A 317 -6.74 -7.66 15.95
CA SER A 317 -6.50 -6.56 15.00
C SER A 317 -7.32 -5.32 15.33
N LEU A 318 -8.59 -5.47 15.73
CA LEU A 318 -9.42 -4.36 16.19
C LEU A 318 -8.81 -3.70 17.43
N LEU A 319 -8.48 -4.47 18.47
CA LEU A 319 -7.87 -3.94 19.69
C LEU A 319 -6.52 -3.25 19.44
N ALA A 320 -5.72 -3.75 18.51
CA ALA A 320 -4.40 -3.20 18.23
C ALA A 320 -4.43 -1.95 17.35
N SER A 321 -5.45 -1.78 16.51
CA SER A 321 -5.34 -0.88 15.36
C SER A 321 -6.60 -0.07 15.05
N CYS A 322 -7.75 -0.40 15.63
CA CYS A 322 -8.97 0.40 15.51
C CYS A 322 -8.89 1.63 16.42
N LYS A 323 -9.51 2.75 16.00
CA LYS A 323 -9.59 3.97 16.80
C LYS A 323 -10.31 3.69 18.11
N LYS A 324 -9.74 4.15 19.22
CA LYS A 324 -10.30 3.96 20.57
C LYS A 324 -11.77 4.39 20.66
N GLU A 325 -12.12 5.52 20.06
CA GLU A 325 -13.46 6.09 20.06
C GLU A 325 -14.49 5.15 19.44
N ILE A 326 -14.13 4.44 18.36
CA ILE A 326 -14.97 3.43 17.70
C ILE A 326 -15.23 2.25 18.66
N LEU A 327 -14.18 1.72 19.28
CA LEU A 327 -14.28 0.56 20.18
C LEU A 327 -15.03 0.86 21.48
N SER A 328 -14.96 2.12 21.95
CA SER A 328 -15.66 2.57 23.16
C SER A 328 -17.08 3.09 22.89
N CYS A 329 -17.50 3.14 21.62
CA CYS A 329 -18.81 3.67 21.26
C CYS A 329 -19.93 2.80 21.83
N ARG A 330 -20.93 3.43 22.44
CA ARG A 330 -22.16 2.73 22.83
C ARG A 330 -23.03 2.60 21.60
N LEU A 331 -23.32 1.35 21.22
CA LEU A 331 -24.28 1.06 20.17
C LEU A 331 -25.68 1.17 20.78
N ASP A 332 -26.41 2.22 20.44
CA ASP A 332 -27.80 2.38 20.86
C ASP A 332 -28.63 1.23 20.24
N GLY A 333 -29.06 0.28 21.07
CA GLY A 333 -29.93 -0.84 20.64
C GLY A 333 -29.60 -2.23 21.18
N THR A 334 -28.48 -2.43 21.90
CA THR A 334 -28.23 -3.72 22.58
C THR A 334 -28.62 -3.66 24.06
N PRO A 335 -29.67 -4.40 24.50
CA PRO A 335 -29.81 -4.69 25.90
C PRO A 335 -28.69 -5.68 26.27
N HIS A 336 -27.86 -5.24 27.21
CA HIS A 336 -26.77 -5.98 27.86
C HIS A 336 -25.40 -5.97 27.18
N GLN A 337 -24.47 -5.47 28.00
CA GLN A 337 -23.03 -5.59 27.94
C GLN A 337 -22.55 -6.89 27.28
N VAL A 338 -21.87 -6.75 26.15
CA VAL A 338 -20.67 -7.53 25.87
C VAL A 338 -19.64 -6.53 25.38
N GLY A 339 -18.75 -6.11 26.28
CA GLY A 339 -17.50 -5.48 25.87
C GLY A 339 -16.72 -6.49 25.03
N LEU A 340 -16.11 -6.00 23.94
CA LEU A 340 -15.18 -6.76 23.11
C LEU A 340 -14.10 -7.48 23.93
#